data_AF-A0A9N7W0U5-F1
#
_entry.id   AF-A0A9N7W0U5-F1
#
_cell.length_a   1.000
_cell.length_b   1.000
_cell.length_c   1.000
_cell.angle_alpha   90.00
_cell.angle_beta   90.00
_cell.angle_gamma   90.00
#
_symmetry.space_group_name_H-M   'P 1'
#
loop_
_entity.id
_entity.type
_entity.pdbx_description
1 polymer ?
#
loop_
_entity_poly.entity_id
_entity_poly.type
_entity_poly.pdbx_seq_one_letter_code
_entity_poly.pdbx_strand_id
1 'polypeptide(L)'
;MQREKALQCAISAFVTPRSFCSLQLSPRPGSSKFIKQRRPQRAHRSILDSAALLNSFPDIFDELLQMFTVQEVAEYVRGTLGSMPSTVDIGQSMDVVKLQSIARTVESRLFFFPESRSILLPVVLHHIHLHLRQQRELLICSGILTSIFSIIKTSSMDSSVQEEVEMMVESLLDVLLQTLLSIMSKSHSVETSRGQRCPQCTAEITGEYVSCLLSLLRQMTELHFHHLLNNFHSKEELKEFLLKIFCVFRNLMKLTIFPRDWSVMRLLTSQIIVVTTQFLSPALHKNFSEADFDFKVWNSFFSLTVLYINQPSLQLEALGPAKRKKVLDKHGDMRVMMAYELFSMWQKLGDNKPHFIPGMMGPFLGVTLVPQTEVRNIMIPIFHDMMDWEQRKNGNFKQVEAELMDKLDSMVSDGKGDDNHRELFSLLTMLFGPYPSLLEKIEQETWRETGISFVTSVTRLVERLLDYRDCMKGDETENKKIGGSVNLMNFYKSEVNKEDMYIRYIHKLCDLHLQAEDFTEAAFTLLLYWELLQWEDRPLRDFLHYPCQSEWQRKENLSRKILHYFNKGKASGLFCSFTSLSCFYSLKPVLKADSV
;
A
#
# COMPACT_ATOMS: atom_id res chain seq x y z
N MET A 1 -7.70 -55.96 19.33
CA MET A 1 -6.59 -56.95 19.16
C MET A 1 -6.58 -57.73 17.83
N GLN A 2 -7.46 -58.70 17.52
CA GLN A 2 -7.38 -59.44 16.23
C GLN A 2 -7.89 -58.66 15.01
N ARG A 3 -8.97 -57.87 15.15
CA ARG A 3 -9.49 -56.96 14.09
C ARG A 3 -8.55 -55.79 13.80
N GLU A 4 -7.94 -55.26 14.87
CA GLU A 4 -6.95 -54.19 14.84
C GLU A 4 -5.65 -54.61 14.14
N LYS A 5 -5.17 -55.84 14.39
CA LYS A 5 -4.05 -56.43 13.64
C LYS A 5 -4.40 -56.73 12.17
N ALA A 6 -5.62 -57.15 11.88
CA ALA A 6 -6.05 -57.41 10.50
C ALA A 6 -6.16 -56.12 9.69
N LEU A 7 -6.67 -55.04 10.29
CA LEU A 7 -6.72 -53.73 9.64
C LEU A 7 -5.32 -53.10 9.54
N GLN A 8 -4.49 -53.15 10.60
CA GLN A 8 -3.08 -52.74 10.54
C GLN A 8 -2.27 -53.55 9.51
N CYS A 9 -2.59 -54.83 9.27
CA CYS A 9 -1.95 -55.62 8.21
C CYS A 9 -2.47 -55.26 6.81
N ALA A 10 -3.78 -55.05 6.64
CA ALA A 10 -4.33 -54.59 5.36
C ALA A 10 -3.75 -53.22 4.99
N ILE A 11 -3.67 -52.32 5.97
CA ILE A 11 -3.17 -50.96 5.85
C ILE A 11 -1.64 -50.89 5.74
N SER A 12 -0.87 -51.68 6.49
CA SER A 12 0.60 -51.66 6.35
C SER A 12 1.05 -52.23 5.02
N ALA A 13 0.26 -53.14 4.43
CA ALA A 13 0.41 -53.56 3.05
C ALA A 13 0.08 -52.44 2.02
N PHE A 14 -0.73 -51.45 2.40
CA PHE A 14 -1.07 -50.28 1.57
C PHE A 14 -0.14 -49.06 1.76
N VAL A 15 0.49 -48.89 2.93
CA VAL A 15 1.23 -47.66 3.29
C VAL A 15 2.76 -47.80 3.28
N THR A 16 3.33 -49.01 3.19
CA THR A 16 4.80 -49.18 3.16
C THR A 16 5.36 -49.54 1.77
N PRO A 17 6.17 -48.68 1.12
CA PRO A 17 6.90 -49.03 -0.11
C PRO A 17 7.99 -50.10 0.10
N ARG A 18 8.29 -50.48 1.34
CA ARG A 18 9.45 -51.34 1.68
C ARG A 18 9.13 -52.84 1.77
N SER A 19 7.88 -53.26 1.67
CA SER A 19 7.48 -54.65 1.96
C SER A 19 7.43 -55.58 0.74
N PHE A 20 7.64 -55.08 -0.48
CA PHE A 20 7.60 -55.90 -1.69
C PHE A 20 8.89 -56.70 -1.99
N CYS A 21 9.87 -56.69 -1.09
CA CYS A 21 11.20 -57.29 -1.34
C CYS A 21 11.47 -58.65 -0.68
N SER A 22 10.55 -59.28 0.04
CA SER A 22 10.88 -60.53 0.75
C SER A 22 9.78 -61.58 0.68
N LEU A 23 9.57 -62.12 -0.52
CA LEU A 23 8.98 -63.44 -0.74
C LEU A 23 9.39 -63.93 -2.14
N GLN A 24 10.67 -64.25 -2.31
CA GLN A 24 11.11 -65.13 -3.40
C GLN A 24 11.48 -66.49 -2.80
N LEU A 25 10.62 -67.46 -3.08
CA LEU A 25 10.95 -68.88 -3.09
C LEU A 25 12.27 -69.08 -3.86
N SER A 26 13.19 -69.78 -3.22
CA SER A 26 14.47 -70.23 -3.77
C SER A 26 14.36 -70.82 -5.18
N PRO A 27 15.21 -70.39 -6.13
CA PRO A 27 15.65 -71.27 -7.20
C PRO A 27 17.17 -71.46 -7.18
N ARG A 28 17.55 -72.71 -7.43
CA ARG A 28 18.91 -73.23 -7.57
C ARG A 28 19.77 -72.41 -8.57
N PRO A 29 21.11 -72.46 -8.46
CA PRO A 29 22.00 -71.60 -9.23
C PRO A 29 22.18 -72.11 -10.66
N GLY A 30 22.00 -71.22 -11.63
CA GLY A 30 22.34 -71.49 -13.03
C GLY A 30 21.76 -70.46 -13.99
N SER A 31 22.63 -69.89 -14.81
CA SER A 31 22.38 -69.01 -15.96
C SER A 31 22.16 -67.50 -15.70
N SER A 32 23.26 -66.79 -15.96
CA SER A 32 23.35 -65.37 -16.25
C SER A 32 22.71 -65.06 -17.61
N LYS A 33 21.82 -64.07 -17.68
CA LYS A 33 21.70 -62.98 -18.69
C LYS A 33 20.29 -62.37 -18.67
N PHE A 34 20.24 -61.06 -18.96
CA PHE A 34 19.07 -60.16 -19.08
C PHE A 34 18.59 -59.43 -17.81
N ILE A 35 19.37 -58.46 -17.35
CA ILE A 35 18.87 -57.30 -16.60
C ILE A 35 19.33 -56.03 -17.31
N LYS A 36 18.48 -55.48 -18.18
CA LYS A 36 18.44 -54.07 -18.59
C LYS A 36 17.09 -53.85 -19.28
N GLN A 37 16.38 -52.77 -18.94
CA GLN A 37 15.06 -52.32 -19.46
C GLN A 37 13.74 -52.69 -18.71
N ARG A 38 13.67 -52.63 -17.36
CA ARG A 38 12.37 -52.64 -16.64
C ARG A 38 12.20 -51.60 -15.52
N ARG A 39 13.05 -50.57 -15.46
CA ARG A 39 12.99 -49.54 -14.39
C ARG A 39 11.98 -48.38 -14.60
N PRO A 40 11.64 -47.91 -15.81
CA PRO A 40 10.70 -46.78 -15.96
C PRO A 40 9.24 -47.16 -15.65
N GLN A 41 8.82 -48.38 -16.01
CA GLN A 41 7.43 -48.84 -15.87
C GLN A 41 7.03 -49.19 -14.42
N ARG A 42 7.98 -49.59 -13.57
CA ARG A 42 7.71 -49.94 -12.16
C ARG A 42 7.47 -48.70 -11.29
N ALA A 43 8.23 -47.62 -11.52
CA ALA A 43 8.00 -46.35 -10.83
C ALA A 43 6.64 -45.75 -11.23
N HIS A 44 6.30 -45.78 -12.51
CA HIS A 44 4.98 -45.32 -12.99
C HIS A 44 3.80 -46.09 -12.39
N ARG A 45 3.92 -47.42 -12.22
CA ARG A 45 2.86 -48.22 -11.56
C ARG A 45 2.70 -47.90 -10.08
N SER A 46 3.79 -47.77 -9.31
CA SER A 46 3.64 -47.43 -7.88
C SER A 46 3.07 -46.02 -7.68
N ILE A 47 3.36 -45.09 -8.59
CA ILE A 47 2.78 -43.74 -8.59
C ILE A 47 1.27 -43.78 -8.86
N LEU A 48 0.82 -44.58 -9.85
CA LEU A 48 -0.60 -44.75 -10.17
C LEU A 48 -1.36 -45.43 -9.02
N ASP A 49 -0.77 -46.45 -8.40
CA ASP A 49 -1.37 -47.17 -7.26
C ASP A 49 -1.49 -46.25 -6.02
N SER A 50 -0.46 -45.44 -5.75
CA SER A 50 -0.51 -44.41 -4.69
C SER A 50 -1.54 -43.32 -5.00
N ALA A 51 -1.64 -42.85 -6.24
CA ALA A 51 -2.62 -41.84 -6.62
C ALA A 51 -4.07 -42.34 -6.52
N ALA A 52 -4.32 -43.59 -6.92
CA ALA A 52 -5.63 -44.22 -6.78
C ALA A 52 -6.03 -44.35 -5.31
N LEU A 53 -5.11 -44.81 -4.46
CA LEU A 53 -5.34 -44.92 -3.02
C LEU A 53 -5.73 -43.58 -2.40
N LEU A 54 -4.98 -42.52 -2.70
CA LEU A 54 -5.23 -41.18 -2.14
C LEU A 54 -6.58 -40.57 -2.54
N ASN A 55 -7.05 -40.87 -3.76
CA ASN A 55 -8.35 -40.40 -4.22
C ASN A 55 -9.51 -41.12 -3.52
N SER A 56 -9.37 -42.42 -3.24
CA SER A 56 -10.40 -43.23 -2.57
C SER A 56 -10.32 -43.19 -1.03
N PHE A 57 -9.21 -42.71 -0.46
CA PHE A 57 -8.96 -42.80 0.97
C PHE A 57 -9.96 -42.03 1.83
N PRO A 58 -10.39 -40.80 1.47
CA PRO A 58 -11.42 -40.09 2.22
C PRO A 58 -12.79 -40.77 2.21
N ASP A 59 -13.06 -41.60 1.20
CA ASP A 59 -14.37 -42.24 1.01
C ASP A 59 -14.66 -43.32 2.08
N ILE A 60 -13.63 -43.82 2.78
CA ILE A 60 -13.77 -44.86 3.82
C ILE A 60 -13.84 -44.33 5.25
N PHE A 61 -13.82 -43.00 5.44
CA PHE A 61 -13.75 -42.40 6.78
C PHE A 61 -15.00 -42.68 7.61
N ASP A 62 -16.19 -42.66 6.99
CA ASP A 62 -17.45 -42.92 7.69
C ASP A 62 -17.54 -44.38 8.18
N GLU A 63 -17.03 -45.35 7.42
CA GLU A 63 -16.93 -46.75 7.85
C GLU A 63 -15.91 -46.91 8.98
N LEU A 64 -14.77 -46.21 8.91
CA LEU A 64 -13.77 -46.25 9.97
C LEU A 64 -14.30 -45.65 11.27
N LEU A 65 -15.07 -44.56 11.19
CA LEU A 65 -15.71 -43.93 12.34
C LEU A 65 -16.79 -44.81 13.01
N GLN A 66 -17.31 -45.83 12.31
CA GLN A 66 -18.21 -46.82 12.92
C GLN A 66 -17.44 -47.89 13.72
N MET A 67 -16.14 -48.05 13.47
CA MET A 67 -15.32 -49.13 14.02
C MET A 67 -14.27 -48.67 15.03
N PHE A 68 -13.83 -47.41 14.94
CA PHE A 68 -12.75 -46.82 15.73
C PHE A 68 -13.18 -45.48 16.31
N THR A 69 -12.45 -45.01 17.32
CA THR A 69 -12.65 -43.66 17.86
C THR A 69 -12.20 -42.61 16.86
N VAL A 70 -12.78 -41.41 16.95
CA VAL A 70 -12.41 -40.25 16.13
C VAL A 70 -10.90 -39.99 16.18
N GLN A 71 -10.30 -40.10 17.37
CA GLN A 71 -8.87 -39.87 17.58
C GLN A 71 -7.99 -40.91 16.87
N GLU A 72 -8.35 -42.20 16.92
CA GLU A 72 -7.62 -43.26 16.22
C GLU A 72 -7.69 -43.11 14.71
N VAL A 73 -8.87 -42.75 14.17
CA VAL A 73 -9.03 -42.49 12.74
C VAL A 73 -8.21 -41.26 12.32
N ALA A 74 -8.24 -40.19 13.11
CA ALA A 74 -7.44 -38.98 12.87
C ALA A 74 -5.94 -39.27 12.87
N GLU A 75 -5.45 -40.03 13.85
CA GLU A 75 -4.05 -40.46 13.94
C GLU A 75 -3.60 -41.28 12.74
N TYR A 76 -4.48 -42.17 12.27
CA TYR A 76 -4.21 -42.97 11.09
C TYR A 76 -4.16 -42.14 9.80
N VAL A 77 -5.11 -41.21 9.63
CA VAL A 77 -5.12 -40.28 8.50
C VAL A 77 -3.89 -39.37 8.56
N ARG A 78 -3.50 -38.87 9.74
CA ARG A 78 -2.28 -38.08 9.95
C ARG A 78 -1.04 -38.83 9.47
N GLY A 79 -0.87 -40.09 9.85
CA GLY A 79 0.24 -40.92 9.41
C GLY A 79 0.26 -41.15 7.89
N THR A 80 -0.91 -41.30 7.28
CA THR A 80 -1.05 -41.49 5.83
C THR A 80 -0.70 -40.23 5.05
N LEU A 81 -1.20 -39.06 5.48
CA LEU A 81 -0.88 -37.76 4.87
C LEU A 81 0.58 -37.33 5.12
N GLY A 82 1.14 -37.68 6.29
CA GLY A 82 2.51 -37.33 6.66
C GLY A 82 3.59 -38.21 6.02
N SER A 83 3.25 -39.44 5.62
CA SER A 83 4.19 -40.37 4.96
C SER A 83 4.33 -40.14 3.44
N MET A 84 3.59 -39.18 2.89
CA MET A 84 3.67 -38.81 1.49
C MET A 84 5.06 -38.23 1.15
N PRO A 85 5.70 -38.65 0.04
CA PRO A 85 7.03 -38.15 -0.32
C PRO A 85 7.01 -36.64 -0.62
N SER A 86 8.01 -35.91 -0.12
CA SER A 86 8.19 -34.48 -0.39
C SER A 86 8.57 -34.23 -1.87
N THR A 87 8.15 -33.08 -2.40
CA THR A 87 7.95 -32.68 -3.81
C THR A 87 9.15 -32.74 -4.78
N VAL A 88 10.25 -33.41 -4.45
CA VAL A 88 11.50 -33.30 -5.23
C VAL A 88 11.59 -34.32 -6.38
N ASP A 89 10.93 -35.48 -6.31
CA ASP A 89 11.22 -36.60 -7.22
C ASP A 89 10.07 -37.08 -8.14
N ILE A 90 8.87 -36.50 -8.06
CA ILE A 90 7.68 -37.05 -8.76
C ILE A 90 6.86 -35.88 -9.32
N GLY A 91 6.61 -35.87 -10.64
CA GLY A 91 6.10 -34.72 -11.39
C GLY A 91 4.75 -34.11 -10.96
N GLN A 92 4.37 -33.02 -11.62
CA GLN A 92 3.23 -32.12 -11.31
C GLN A 92 1.87 -32.80 -11.03
N SER A 93 1.64 -34.04 -11.51
CA SER A 93 0.35 -34.74 -11.31
C SER A 93 0.13 -35.25 -9.88
N MET A 94 1.19 -35.48 -9.09
CA MET A 94 1.03 -36.00 -7.72
C MET A 94 0.65 -34.93 -6.71
N ASP A 95 1.08 -33.69 -6.93
CA ASP A 95 0.77 -32.56 -6.04
C ASP A 95 -0.75 -32.28 -6.04
N VAL A 96 -1.37 -32.30 -7.21
CA VAL A 96 -2.82 -32.14 -7.39
C VAL A 96 -3.58 -33.25 -6.65
N VAL A 97 -3.20 -34.52 -6.84
CA VAL A 97 -3.89 -35.66 -6.21
C VAL A 97 -3.76 -35.61 -4.68
N LYS A 98 -2.59 -35.24 -4.16
CA LYS A 98 -2.39 -35.06 -2.71
C LYS A 98 -3.27 -33.95 -2.16
N LEU A 99 -3.26 -32.77 -2.79
CA LEU A 99 -4.07 -31.64 -2.34
C LEU A 99 -5.57 -31.94 -2.46
N GLN A 100 -6.02 -32.69 -3.47
CA GLN A 100 -7.40 -33.14 -3.58
C GLN A 100 -7.79 -34.12 -2.45
N SER A 101 -6.91 -35.05 -2.10
CA SER A 101 -7.11 -35.95 -0.94
C SER A 101 -7.20 -35.17 0.38
N ILE A 102 -6.34 -34.17 0.55
CA ILE A 102 -6.38 -33.24 1.69
C ILE A 102 -7.69 -32.43 1.70
N ALA A 103 -8.12 -31.90 0.56
CA ALA A 103 -9.37 -31.15 0.45
C ALA A 103 -10.58 -32.00 0.87
N ARG A 104 -10.68 -33.23 0.34
CA ARG A 104 -11.73 -34.18 0.74
C ARG A 104 -11.64 -34.57 2.21
N THR A 105 -10.44 -34.64 2.77
CA THR A 105 -10.26 -34.90 4.21
C THR A 105 -10.83 -33.77 5.04
N VAL A 106 -10.55 -32.52 4.68
CA VAL A 106 -11.10 -31.32 5.35
C VAL A 106 -12.61 -31.21 5.20
N GLU A 107 -13.16 -31.62 4.05
CA GLU A 107 -14.61 -31.62 3.79
C GLU A 107 -15.35 -32.79 4.44
N SER A 108 -14.63 -33.82 4.92
CA SER A 108 -15.22 -35.02 5.50
C SER A 108 -15.78 -34.80 6.91
N ARG A 109 -16.67 -35.71 7.34
CA ARG A 109 -17.23 -35.73 8.70
C ARG A 109 -16.16 -35.79 9.79
N LEU A 110 -15.02 -36.44 9.50
CA LEU A 110 -13.90 -36.57 10.43
C LEU A 110 -13.39 -35.19 10.90
N PHE A 111 -13.31 -34.22 9.99
CA PHE A 111 -12.77 -32.89 10.29
C PHE A 111 -13.76 -31.97 11.04
N PHE A 112 -15.04 -32.36 11.18
CA PHE A 112 -16.00 -31.60 11.99
C PHE A 112 -15.79 -31.81 13.50
N PHE A 113 -15.11 -32.88 13.91
CA PHE A 113 -14.81 -33.14 15.33
C PHE A 113 -13.58 -32.36 15.81
N PRO A 114 -13.68 -31.56 16.89
CA PRO A 114 -12.56 -30.80 17.46
C PRO A 114 -11.32 -31.65 17.77
N GLU A 115 -11.50 -32.85 18.34
CA GLU A 115 -10.39 -33.74 18.70
C GLU A 115 -9.65 -34.30 17.47
N SER A 116 -10.35 -34.40 16.33
CA SER A 116 -9.70 -34.75 15.07
C SER A 116 -8.95 -33.56 14.46
N ARG A 117 -9.49 -32.34 14.58
CA ARG A 117 -8.87 -31.15 14.00
C ARG A 117 -7.52 -30.85 14.65
N SER A 118 -7.40 -30.98 15.97
CA SER A 118 -6.12 -30.77 16.67
C SER A 118 -4.99 -31.69 16.19
N ILE A 119 -5.35 -32.87 15.65
CA ILE A 119 -4.40 -33.86 15.13
C ILE A 119 -4.10 -33.67 13.65
N LEU A 120 -5.14 -33.38 12.86
CA LEU A 120 -5.03 -33.29 11.39
C LEU A 120 -4.59 -31.92 10.89
N LEU A 121 -5.03 -30.84 11.54
CA LEU A 121 -4.76 -29.48 11.10
C LEU A 121 -3.25 -29.19 10.93
N PRO A 122 -2.34 -29.58 11.85
CA PRO A 122 -0.91 -29.36 11.66
C PRO A 122 -0.36 -29.96 10.35
N VAL A 123 -0.78 -31.17 9.98
CA VAL A 123 -0.31 -31.84 8.75
C VAL A 123 -0.91 -31.18 7.51
N VAL A 124 -2.19 -30.80 7.57
CA VAL A 124 -2.85 -30.05 6.48
C VAL A 124 -2.15 -28.71 6.25
N LEU A 125 -1.90 -27.94 7.32
CA LEU A 125 -1.22 -26.65 7.26
C LEU A 125 0.22 -26.77 6.76
N HIS A 126 0.94 -27.83 7.12
CA HIS A 126 2.29 -28.09 6.62
C HIS A 126 2.33 -28.22 5.10
N HIS A 127 1.42 -29.02 4.52
CA HIS A 127 1.33 -29.19 3.06
C HIS A 127 0.93 -27.89 2.38
N ILE A 128 -0.08 -27.18 2.90
CA ILE A 128 -0.48 -25.87 2.37
C ILE A 128 0.72 -24.91 2.38
N HIS A 129 1.41 -24.78 3.51
CA HIS A 129 2.59 -23.92 3.65
C HIS A 129 3.65 -24.22 2.58
N LEU A 130 3.97 -25.50 2.36
CA LEU A 130 4.95 -25.91 1.36
C LEU A 130 4.53 -25.49 -0.06
N HIS A 131 3.27 -25.68 -0.43
CA HIS A 131 2.74 -25.30 -1.75
C HIS A 131 2.67 -23.78 -1.94
N LEU A 132 2.27 -23.02 -0.91
CA LEU A 132 2.29 -21.56 -0.94
C LEU A 132 3.71 -21.02 -1.10
N ARG A 133 4.67 -21.56 -0.34
CA ARG A 133 6.08 -21.17 -0.45
C ARG A 133 6.66 -21.43 -1.84
N GLN A 134 6.21 -22.51 -2.50
CA GLN A 134 6.62 -22.86 -3.86
C GLN A 134 5.79 -22.17 -4.96
N GLN A 135 4.73 -21.44 -4.60
CA GLN A 135 3.79 -20.80 -5.54
C GLN A 135 3.13 -21.80 -6.52
N ARG A 136 2.78 -23.00 -6.03
CA ARG A 136 2.17 -24.10 -6.81
C ARG A 136 0.74 -24.39 -6.33
N GLU A 137 -0.12 -24.79 -7.25
CA GLU A 137 -1.51 -25.22 -6.97
C GLU A 137 -2.32 -24.27 -6.08
N LEU A 138 -2.09 -22.96 -6.22
CA LEU A 138 -2.64 -21.92 -5.35
C LEU A 138 -4.17 -21.97 -5.22
N LEU A 139 -4.89 -22.29 -6.31
CA LEU A 139 -6.34 -22.39 -6.29
C LEU A 139 -6.84 -23.52 -5.37
N ILE A 140 -6.21 -24.70 -5.44
CA ILE A 140 -6.59 -25.84 -4.59
C ILE A 140 -6.30 -25.50 -3.12
N CYS A 141 -5.13 -24.91 -2.84
CA CYS A 141 -4.78 -24.45 -1.49
C CYS A 141 -5.80 -23.45 -0.95
N SER A 142 -6.24 -22.48 -1.76
CA SER A 142 -7.25 -21.49 -1.33
C SER A 142 -8.62 -22.12 -1.07
N GLY A 143 -9.01 -23.14 -1.85
CA GLY A 143 -10.23 -23.90 -1.60
C GLY A 143 -10.19 -24.64 -0.27
N ILE A 144 -9.07 -25.33 0.03
CA ILE A 144 -8.87 -26.02 1.32
C ILE A 144 -8.96 -25.03 2.48
N LEU A 145 -8.26 -23.88 2.39
CA LEU A 145 -8.29 -22.85 3.42
C LEU A 145 -9.71 -22.30 3.64
N THR A 146 -10.46 -22.08 2.57
CA THR A 146 -11.84 -21.63 2.64
C THR A 146 -12.73 -22.63 3.38
N SER A 147 -12.57 -23.93 3.11
CA SER A 147 -13.26 -24.99 3.84
C SER A 147 -12.89 -25.01 5.33
N ILE A 148 -11.60 -24.87 5.67
CA ILE A 148 -11.14 -24.77 7.06
C ILE A 148 -11.79 -23.55 7.76
N PHE A 149 -11.73 -22.36 7.17
CA PHE A 149 -12.32 -21.15 7.76
C PHE A 149 -13.84 -21.27 7.93
N SER A 150 -14.54 -21.95 7.02
CA SER A 150 -15.98 -22.21 7.12
C SER A 150 -16.33 -23.07 8.32
N ILE A 151 -15.55 -24.14 8.55
CA ILE A 151 -15.72 -25.04 9.69
C ILE A 151 -15.44 -24.29 11.00
N ILE A 152 -14.30 -23.61 11.09
CA ILE A 152 -13.92 -22.84 12.29
C ILE A 152 -14.98 -21.78 12.64
N LYS A 153 -15.54 -21.10 11.63
CA LYS A 153 -16.61 -20.13 11.83
C LYS A 153 -17.88 -20.77 12.39
N THR A 154 -18.21 -21.98 11.95
CA THR A 154 -19.39 -22.72 12.42
C THR A 154 -19.20 -23.21 13.86
N SER A 155 -17.98 -23.58 14.24
CA SER A 155 -17.62 -24.03 15.60
C SER A 155 -17.14 -22.90 16.53
N SER A 156 -17.42 -21.63 16.22
CA SER A 156 -16.82 -20.46 16.90
C SER A 156 -17.04 -20.35 18.42
N MET A 157 -17.91 -21.16 19.03
CA MET A 157 -18.15 -21.19 20.48
C MET A 157 -17.26 -22.20 21.20
N ASP A 158 -16.51 -23.03 20.47
CA ASP A 158 -15.67 -24.08 21.05
C ASP A 158 -14.30 -23.51 21.45
N SER A 159 -13.78 -23.91 22.63
CA SER A 159 -12.45 -23.48 23.09
C SER A 159 -11.30 -23.93 22.19
N SER A 160 -11.49 -25.02 21.42
CA SER A 160 -10.48 -25.54 20.49
C SER A 160 -10.18 -24.57 19.35
N VAL A 161 -11.13 -23.68 18.99
CA VAL A 161 -10.96 -22.72 17.90
C VAL A 161 -9.79 -21.79 18.16
N GLN A 162 -9.50 -21.46 19.42
CA GLN A 162 -8.37 -20.60 19.76
C GLN A 162 -7.02 -21.26 19.39
N GLU A 163 -6.84 -22.52 19.76
CA GLU A 163 -5.62 -23.29 19.40
C GLU A 163 -5.53 -23.51 17.88
N GLU A 164 -6.67 -23.77 17.22
CA GLU A 164 -6.74 -23.92 15.77
C GLU A 164 -6.30 -22.64 15.03
N VAL A 165 -6.76 -21.47 15.48
CA VAL A 165 -6.38 -20.17 14.91
C VAL A 165 -4.90 -19.88 15.17
N GLU A 166 -4.39 -20.14 16.37
CA GLU A 166 -2.96 -19.99 16.69
C GLU A 166 -2.09 -20.82 15.73
N MET A 167 -2.41 -22.10 15.54
CA MET A 167 -1.71 -22.98 14.59
C MET A 167 -1.72 -22.40 13.15
N MET A 168 -2.85 -21.84 12.72
CA MET A 168 -2.97 -21.21 11.40
C MET A 168 -2.14 -19.92 11.29
N VAL A 169 -2.11 -19.09 12.34
CA VAL A 169 -1.31 -17.86 12.37
C VAL A 169 0.17 -18.20 12.25
N GLU A 170 0.67 -19.10 13.09
CA GLU A 170 2.09 -19.51 13.09
C GLU A 170 2.50 -20.16 11.76
N SER A 171 1.63 -21.00 11.19
CA SER A 171 1.96 -21.75 9.97
C SER A 171 1.81 -20.93 8.69
N LEU A 172 0.82 -20.03 8.63
CA LEU A 172 0.37 -19.47 7.35
C LEU A 172 0.53 -17.96 7.21
N LEU A 173 0.55 -17.15 8.28
CA LEU A 173 0.42 -15.70 8.13
C LEU A 173 1.53 -15.09 7.26
N ASP A 174 2.81 -15.40 7.53
CA ASP A 174 3.92 -14.86 6.73
C ASP A 174 3.87 -15.36 5.27
N VAL A 175 3.64 -16.66 5.05
CA VAL A 175 3.61 -17.21 3.68
C VAL A 175 2.39 -16.73 2.88
N LEU A 176 1.25 -16.44 3.53
CA LEU A 176 0.09 -15.80 2.91
C LEU A 176 0.42 -14.36 2.48
N LEU A 177 1.06 -13.57 3.35
CA LEU A 177 1.51 -12.22 3.03
C LEU A 177 2.50 -12.22 1.85
N GLN A 178 3.48 -13.12 1.88
CA GLN A 178 4.46 -13.27 0.80
C GLN A 178 3.81 -13.68 -0.52
N THR A 179 2.85 -14.61 -0.48
CA THR A 179 2.10 -15.05 -1.66
C THR A 179 1.32 -13.90 -2.27
N LEU A 180 0.60 -13.12 -1.44
CA LEU A 180 -0.14 -11.94 -1.90
C LEU A 180 0.78 -10.89 -2.54
N LEU A 181 1.92 -10.57 -1.90
CA LEU A 181 2.89 -9.64 -2.47
C LEU A 181 3.48 -10.15 -3.80
N SER A 182 3.73 -11.46 -3.93
CA SER A 182 4.21 -12.06 -5.19
C SER A 182 3.17 -11.95 -6.31
N ILE A 183 1.89 -12.19 -6.01
CA ILE A 183 0.80 -12.11 -7.00
C ILE A 183 0.56 -10.64 -7.40
N MET A 184 0.48 -9.74 -6.43
CA MET A 184 0.24 -8.30 -6.65
C MET A 184 1.40 -7.60 -7.37
N SER A 185 2.65 -7.98 -7.12
CA SER A 185 3.80 -7.39 -7.83
C SER A 185 3.84 -7.80 -9.30
N LYS A 186 3.42 -9.02 -9.63
CA LYS A 186 3.33 -9.51 -11.00
C LYS A 186 2.19 -8.88 -11.79
N SER A 187 1.07 -8.52 -11.15
CA SER A 187 0.00 -7.80 -11.86
C SER A 187 0.41 -6.40 -12.31
N HIS A 188 1.29 -5.73 -11.55
CA HIS A 188 1.84 -4.42 -11.94
C HIS A 188 2.77 -4.45 -13.16
N SER A 189 3.43 -5.58 -13.47
CA SER A 189 4.35 -5.70 -14.61
C SER A 189 3.71 -6.24 -15.90
N VAL A 190 2.46 -6.71 -15.83
CA VAL A 190 1.76 -7.34 -16.97
C VAL A 190 1.18 -6.31 -17.97
N GLU A 191 1.22 -5.01 -17.66
CA GLU A 191 0.89 -3.97 -18.66
C GLU A 191 1.93 -3.87 -19.80
N THR A 192 3.11 -4.49 -19.68
CA THR A 192 4.20 -4.31 -20.67
C THR A 192 4.74 -5.58 -21.31
N SER A 193 4.30 -6.79 -20.93
CA SER A 193 4.72 -8.01 -21.62
C SER A 193 3.67 -9.13 -21.57
N ARG A 194 3.32 -9.67 -22.76
CA ARG A 194 2.44 -10.81 -22.95
C ARG A 194 3.10 -12.08 -22.36
N GLY A 195 2.91 -12.32 -21.07
CA GLY A 195 3.49 -13.45 -20.33
C GLY A 195 2.47 -14.27 -19.52
N GLN A 196 2.10 -15.42 -20.08
CA GLN A 196 1.77 -16.73 -19.47
C GLN A 196 0.57 -16.97 -18.51
N ARG A 197 -0.16 -15.98 -17.98
CA ARG A 197 -1.45 -16.24 -17.29
C ARG A 197 -2.55 -15.25 -17.73
N CYS A 198 -3.77 -15.77 -17.93
CA CYS A 198 -4.93 -14.94 -18.25
C CYS A 198 -5.17 -13.93 -17.11
N PRO A 199 -5.38 -12.63 -17.40
CA PRO A 199 -5.67 -11.60 -16.38
C PRO A 199 -6.81 -11.98 -15.43
N GLN A 200 -7.82 -12.70 -15.94
CA GLN A 200 -8.97 -13.19 -15.18
C GLN A 200 -8.53 -14.15 -14.05
N CYS A 201 -7.66 -15.11 -14.34
CA CYS A 201 -7.18 -16.09 -13.37
C CYS A 201 -6.32 -15.43 -12.27
N THR A 202 -5.56 -14.39 -12.61
CA THR A 202 -4.77 -13.63 -11.63
C THR A 202 -5.67 -12.84 -10.67
N ALA A 203 -6.75 -12.26 -11.17
CA ALA A 203 -7.74 -11.55 -10.35
C ALA A 203 -8.47 -12.49 -9.40
N GLU A 204 -8.90 -13.67 -9.88
CA GLU A 204 -9.53 -14.72 -9.07
C GLU A 204 -8.61 -15.19 -7.94
N ILE A 205 -7.37 -15.59 -8.26
CA ILE A 205 -6.39 -16.01 -7.24
C ILE A 205 -6.14 -14.90 -6.22
N THR A 206 -6.02 -13.64 -6.67
CA THR A 206 -5.83 -12.51 -5.74
C THR A 206 -7.01 -12.39 -4.78
N GLY A 207 -8.26 -12.47 -5.28
CA GLY A 207 -9.46 -12.40 -4.47
C GLY A 207 -9.53 -13.50 -3.40
N GLU A 208 -9.22 -14.74 -3.77
CA GLU A 208 -9.22 -15.90 -2.87
C GLU A 208 -8.22 -15.75 -1.72
N TYR A 209 -6.98 -15.33 -2.01
CA TYR A 209 -5.97 -15.15 -0.98
C TYR A 209 -6.21 -13.91 -0.11
N VAL A 210 -6.81 -12.86 -0.66
CA VAL A 210 -7.29 -11.73 0.15
C VAL A 210 -8.38 -12.19 1.11
N SER A 211 -9.32 -13.01 0.64
CA SER A 211 -10.36 -13.62 1.49
C SER A 211 -9.75 -14.47 2.61
N CYS A 212 -8.75 -15.30 2.30
CA CYS A 212 -8.03 -16.10 3.29
C CYS A 212 -7.32 -15.23 4.35
N LEU A 213 -6.58 -14.20 3.93
CA LEU A 213 -5.90 -13.29 4.85
C LEU A 213 -6.89 -12.57 5.76
N LEU A 214 -7.96 -12.00 5.19
CA LEU A 214 -8.99 -11.30 5.95
C LEU A 214 -9.73 -12.23 6.91
N SER A 215 -9.96 -13.49 6.52
CA SER A 215 -10.59 -14.49 7.37
C SER A 215 -9.71 -14.85 8.56
N LEU A 216 -8.40 -15.05 8.33
CA LEU A 216 -7.44 -15.32 9.40
C LEU A 216 -7.35 -14.15 10.38
N LEU A 217 -7.06 -12.94 9.88
CA LEU A 217 -6.92 -11.74 10.71
C LEU A 217 -8.18 -11.41 11.51
N ARG A 218 -9.37 -11.70 10.94
CA ARG A 218 -10.65 -11.50 11.63
C ARG A 218 -10.88 -12.47 12.79
N GLN A 219 -10.28 -13.66 12.75
CA GLN A 219 -10.39 -14.66 13.81
C GLN A 219 -9.33 -14.47 14.91
N MET A 220 -8.29 -13.67 14.65
CA MET A 220 -7.27 -13.37 15.64
C MET A 220 -7.84 -12.56 16.82
N THR A 221 -7.45 -12.94 18.03
CA THR A 221 -7.78 -12.25 19.29
C THR A 221 -6.53 -11.54 19.79
N GLU A 222 -6.66 -10.77 20.88
CA GLU A 222 -5.50 -10.14 21.53
C GLU A 222 -4.41 -11.15 21.91
N LEU A 223 -4.79 -12.36 22.35
CA LEU A 223 -3.82 -13.41 22.69
C LEU A 223 -3.02 -13.86 21.46
N HIS A 224 -3.69 -14.10 20.32
CA HIS A 224 -3.03 -14.51 19.08
C HIS A 224 -2.02 -13.44 18.60
N PHE A 225 -2.37 -12.16 18.70
CA PHE A 225 -1.43 -11.08 18.37
C PHE A 225 -0.26 -11.03 19.35
N HIS A 226 -0.52 -11.23 20.64
CA HIS A 226 0.53 -11.24 21.66
C HIS A 226 1.55 -12.37 21.42
N HIS A 227 1.09 -13.60 21.15
CA HIS A 227 1.96 -14.73 20.82
C HIS A 227 2.74 -14.48 19.53
N LEU A 228 2.06 -14.10 18.44
CA LEU A 228 2.71 -13.78 17.17
C LEU A 228 3.86 -12.77 17.33
N LEU A 229 3.62 -11.68 18.05
CA LEU A 229 4.61 -10.60 18.20
C LEU A 229 5.78 -10.98 19.12
N ASN A 230 5.61 -11.97 19.99
CA ASN A 230 6.67 -12.49 20.86
C ASN A 230 7.46 -13.65 20.25
N ASN A 231 6.93 -14.29 19.19
CA ASN A 231 7.53 -15.48 18.57
C ASN A 231 8.63 -15.18 17.53
N PHE A 232 8.89 -13.92 17.21
CA PHE A 232 9.99 -13.55 16.30
C PHE A 232 11.36 -13.71 16.96
N HIS A 233 12.30 -14.35 16.26
CA HIS A 233 13.63 -14.65 16.81
C HIS A 233 14.57 -13.45 16.72
N SER A 234 14.31 -12.52 15.81
CA SER A 234 15.12 -11.32 15.61
C SER A 234 14.28 -10.08 15.30
N LYS A 235 14.84 -8.90 15.60
CA LYS A 235 14.22 -7.62 15.22
C LYS A 235 14.07 -7.45 13.70
N GLU A 236 14.98 -8.01 12.91
CA GLU A 236 14.89 -7.93 11.45
C GLU A 236 13.72 -8.76 10.91
N GLU A 237 13.46 -9.96 11.46
CA GLU A 237 12.27 -10.74 11.10
C GLU A 237 10.96 -9.99 11.40
N LEU A 238 10.86 -9.38 12.58
CA LEU A 238 9.71 -8.56 12.95
C LEU A 238 9.55 -7.35 12.02
N LYS A 239 10.65 -6.69 11.67
CA LYS A 239 10.66 -5.56 10.73
C LYS A 239 10.18 -5.97 9.35
N GLU A 240 10.69 -7.07 8.81
CA GLU A 240 10.24 -7.59 7.53
C GLU A 240 8.75 -7.92 7.56
N PHE A 241 8.28 -8.56 8.63
CA PHE A 241 6.85 -8.85 8.82
C PHE A 241 6.00 -7.58 8.82
N LEU A 242 6.35 -6.57 9.62
CA LEU A 242 5.62 -5.29 9.68
C LEU A 242 5.60 -4.58 8.32
N LEU A 243 6.72 -4.57 7.61
CA LEU A 243 6.80 -3.98 6.27
C LEU A 243 5.92 -4.74 5.26
N LYS A 244 5.92 -6.07 5.30
CA LYS A 244 5.07 -6.91 4.43
C LYS A 244 3.58 -6.64 4.69
N ILE A 245 3.14 -6.72 5.95
CA ILE A 245 1.72 -6.56 6.28
C ILE A 245 1.20 -5.16 5.97
N PHE A 246 1.97 -4.11 6.28
CA PHE A 246 1.60 -2.74 5.90
C PHE A 246 1.58 -2.55 4.38
N CYS A 247 2.51 -3.18 3.65
CA CYS A 247 2.50 -3.15 2.18
C CYS A 247 1.25 -3.82 1.60
N VAL A 248 0.90 -5.01 2.10
CA VAL A 248 -0.33 -5.70 1.70
C VAL A 248 -1.55 -4.82 1.97
N PHE A 249 -1.70 -4.26 3.18
CA PHE A 249 -2.83 -3.37 3.50
C PHE A 249 -2.93 -2.16 2.57
N ARG A 250 -1.81 -1.51 2.23
CA ARG A 250 -1.81 -0.42 1.24
C ARG A 250 -2.29 -0.90 -0.13
N ASN A 251 -1.85 -2.07 -0.57
CA ASN A 251 -2.27 -2.64 -1.86
C ASN A 251 -3.76 -3.02 -1.85
N LEU A 252 -4.30 -3.54 -0.74
CA LEU A 252 -5.73 -3.84 -0.60
C LEU A 252 -6.60 -2.61 -0.85
N MET A 253 -6.14 -1.43 -0.40
CA MET A 253 -6.87 -0.17 -0.58
C MET A 253 -6.70 0.43 -1.99
N LYS A 254 -5.53 0.24 -2.63
CA LYS A 254 -5.22 0.82 -3.96
C LYS A 254 -5.77 0.02 -5.13
N LEU A 255 -5.66 -1.31 -5.11
CA LEU A 255 -5.89 -2.14 -6.31
C LEU A 255 -7.36 -2.40 -6.65
N THR A 256 -8.31 -1.73 -5.99
CA THR A 256 -9.76 -1.93 -6.20
C THR A 256 -10.15 -3.41 -6.22
N ILE A 257 -9.57 -4.22 -5.32
CA ILE A 257 -9.72 -5.68 -5.29
C ILE A 257 -11.19 -6.09 -5.22
N PHE A 258 -11.98 -5.32 -4.48
CA PHE A 258 -13.43 -5.46 -4.45
C PHE A 258 -14.10 -4.38 -5.33
N PRO A 259 -15.09 -4.77 -6.16
CA PRO A 259 -15.92 -3.83 -6.89
C PRO A 259 -16.48 -2.72 -5.98
N ARG A 260 -16.72 -1.53 -6.53
CA ARG A 260 -17.23 -0.38 -5.76
C ARG A 260 -18.57 -0.68 -5.07
N ASP A 261 -19.39 -1.51 -5.71
CA ASP A 261 -20.72 -1.87 -5.20
C ASP A 261 -20.67 -2.85 -4.02
N TRP A 262 -19.54 -3.52 -3.80
CA TRP A 262 -19.33 -4.46 -2.70
C TRP A 262 -18.95 -3.73 -1.41
N SER A 263 -19.75 -2.72 -1.02
CA SER A 263 -19.43 -1.86 0.11
C SER A 263 -19.31 -2.62 1.43
N VAL A 264 -20.02 -3.73 1.60
CA VAL A 264 -19.91 -4.57 2.81
C VAL A 264 -18.51 -5.17 2.94
N MET A 265 -17.96 -5.72 1.86
CA MET A 265 -16.61 -6.30 1.86
C MET A 265 -15.53 -5.23 2.02
N ARG A 266 -15.70 -4.07 1.38
CA ARG A 266 -14.77 -2.93 1.53
C ARG A 266 -14.74 -2.40 2.96
N LEU A 267 -15.90 -2.26 3.60
CA LEU A 267 -15.99 -1.84 5.00
C LEU A 267 -15.43 -2.91 5.94
N LEU A 268 -15.71 -4.19 5.70
CA LEU A 268 -15.13 -5.29 6.49
C LEU A 268 -13.60 -5.32 6.40
N THR A 269 -13.06 -5.16 5.18
CA THR A 269 -11.61 -5.06 4.95
C THR A 269 -11.03 -3.88 5.71
N SER A 270 -11.68 -2.73 5.65
CA SER A 270 -11.25 -1.52 6.36
C SER A 270 -11.25 -1.72 7.88
N GLN A 271 -12.29 -2.38 8.43
CA GLN A 271 -12.38 -2.71 9.85
C GLN A 271 -11.22 -3.62 10.29
N ILE A 272 -10.94 -4.68 9.52
CA ILE A 272 -9.86 -5.61 9.83
C ILE A 272 -8.51 -4.87 9.82
N ILE A 273 -8.25 -4.04 8.80
CA ILE A 273 -7.00 -3.28 8.70
C ILE A 273 -6.79 -2.37 9.92
N VAL A 274 -7.80 -1.59 10.34
CA VAL A 274 -7.61 -0.66 11.49
C VAL A 274 -7.41 -1.42 12.79
N VAL A 275 -8.19 -2.47 13.04
CA VAL A 275 -8.06 -3.30 14.25
C VAL A 275 -6.69 -3.99 14.29
N THR A 276 -6.27 -4.63 13.19
CA THR A 276 -4.95 -5.26 13.13
C THR A 276 -3.84 -4.23 13.30
N THR A 277 -3.95 -3.05 12.69
CA THR A 277 -2.94 -2.00 12.84
C THR A 277 -2.77 -1.56 14.30
N GLN A 278 -3.87 -1.42 15.05
CA GLN A 278 -3.84 -1.11 16.49
C GLN A 278 -3.09 -2.15 17.33
N PHE A 279 -3.17 -3.45 16.98
CA PHE A 279 -2.38 -4.49 17.65
C PHE A 279 -0.90 -4.46 17.27
N LEU A 280 -0.55 -3.99 16.07
CA LEU A 280 0.84 -3.95 15.58
C LEU A 280 1.60 -2.71 16.05
N SER A 281 0.93 -1.57 16.24
CA SER A 281 1.54 -0.30 16.63
C SER A 281 2.39 -0.38 17.91
N PRO A 282 1.97 -1.05 19.00
CA PRO A 282 2.80 -1.19 20.20
C PRO A 282 4.11 -1.94 19.93
N ALA A 283 4.09 -2.98 19.10
CA ALA A 283 5.29 -3.71 18.73
C ALA A 283 6.24 -2.88 17.86
N LEU A 284 5.70 -2.06 16.95
CA LEU A 284 6.48 -1.09 16.19
C LEU A 284 7.21 -0.14 17.14
N HIS A 285 6.46 0.54 18.01
CA HIS A 285 7.01 1.49 18.97
C HIS A 285 8.04 0.85 19.90
N LYS A 286 7.73 -0.31 20.50
CA LYS A 286 8.63 -0.97 21.46
C LYS A 286 9.97 -1.37 20.84
N ASN A 287 9.98 -1.81 19.57
CA ASN A 287 11.16 -2.45 18.99
C ASN A 287 12.00 -1.54 18.10
N PHE A 288 11.39 -0.50 17.50
CA PHE A 288 12.01 0.35 16.48
C PHE A 288 12.00 1.84 16.86
N SER A 289 12.07 2.13 18.15
CA SER A 289 12.23 3.49 18.68
C SER A 289 13.56 3.65 19.41
N GLU A 290 13.88 4.88 19.81
CA GLU A 290 15.07 5.21 20.60
C GLU A 290 16.38 4.73 19.93
N ALA A 291 17.15 3.87 20.60
CA ALA A 291 18.46 3.40 20.14
C ALA A 291 18.39 2.57 18.84
N ASP A 292 17.26 1.91 18.58
CA ASP A 292 17.06 1.03 17.43
C ASP A 292 16.06 1.62 16.43
N PHE A 293 16.05 2.95 16.29
CA PHE A 293 15.11 3.66 15.43
C PHE A 293 15.21 3.20 13.96
N ASP A 294 14.08 2.74 13.40
CA ASP A 294 13.98 2.35 11.98
C ASP A 294 13.03 3.27 11.21
N PHE A 295 13.60 4.20 10.45
CA PHE A 295 12.82 5.15 9.64
C PHE A 295 11.86 4.46 8.67
N LYS A 296 12.24 3.32 8.08
CA LYS A 296 11.47 2.66 7.03
C LYS A 296 10.17 2.07 7.57
N VAL A 297 10.20 1.45 8.75
CA VAL A 297 9.00 0.88 9.39
C VAL A 297 8.03 1.98 9.81
N TRP A 298 8.53 3.03 10.47
CA TRP A 298 7.74 4.20 10.86
C TRP A 298 7.13 4.93 9.65
N ASN A 299 7.92 5.15 8.60
CA ASN A 299 7.44 5.76 7.36
C ASN A 299 6.36 4.90 6.68
N SER A 300 6.54 3.58 6.68
CA SER A 300 5.57 2.62 6.15
C SER A 300 4.25 2.67 6.93
N PHE A 301 4.31 2.82 8.25
CA PHE A 301 3.15 3.01 9.11
C PHE A 301 2.41 4.32 8.81
N PHE A 302 3.08 5.48 8.83
CA PHE A 302 2.42 6.76 8.53
C PHE A 302 1.86 6.80 7.10
N SER A 303 2.57 6.21 6.14
CA SER A 303 2.06 6.08 4.77
C SER A 303 0.78 5.22 4.71
N LEU A 304 0.68 4.17 5.53
CA LEU A 304 -0.52 3.34 5.64
C LEU A 304 -1.68 4.13 6.25
N THR A 305 -1.46 4.81 7.38
CA THR A 305 -2.52 5.54 8.09
C THR A 305 -3.08 6.69 7.26
N VAL A 306 -2.22 7.47 6.59
CA VAL A 306 -2.64 8.54 5.67
C VAL A 306 -3.46 7.97 4.51
N LEU A 307 -2.98 6.89 3.88
CA LEU A 307 -3.70 6.26 2.78
C LEU A 307 -5.06 5.71 3.23
N TYR A 308 -5.13 5.16 4.44
CA TYR A 308 -6.34 4.60 5.02
C TYR A 308 -7.40 5.68 5.27
N ILE A 309 -7.03 6.81 5.87
CA ILE A 309 -7.98 7.89 6.19
C ILE A 309 -8.52 8.53 4.91
N ASN A 310 -7.65 8.70 3.90
CA ASN A 310 -7.99 9.32 2.62
C ASN A 310 -8.69 8.38 1.62
N GLN A 311 -8.91 7.12 1.97
CA GLN A 311 -9.44 6.15 1.01
C GLN A 311 -10.89 6.49 0.60
N PRO A 312 -11.27 6.33 -0.68
CA PRO A 312 -12.63 6.66 -1.14
C PRO A 312 -13.74 5.86 -0.46
N SER A 313 -13.46 4.61 -0.06
CA SER A 313 -14.44 3.73 0.58
C SER A 313 -14.97 4.24 1.92
N LEU A 314 -14.21 5.13 2.57
CA LEU A 314 -14.54 5.69 3.88
C LEU A 314 -15.02 7.14 3.82
N GLN A 315 -15.19 7.72 2.63
CA GLN A 315 -15.78 9.05 2.49
C GLN A 315 -17.31 8.94 2.58
N LEU A 316 -17.80 8.81 3.82
CA LEU A 316 -19.20 8.52 4.16
C LEU A 316 -20.16 9.63 3.73
N GLU A 317 -19.64 10.83 3.47
CA GLU A 317 -20.37 12.00 3.02
C GLU A 317 -20.99 11.79 1.62
N ALA A 318 -20.37 10.95 0.79
CA ALA A 318 -20.91 10.57 -0.51
C ALA A 318 -22.05 9.54 -0.43
N LEU A 319 -22.32 8.97 0.76
CA LEU A 319 -23.37 7.96 0.95
C LEU A 319 -24.70 8.62 1.31
N GLY A 320 -25.80 8.04 0.82
CA GLY A 320 -27.14 8.46 1.22
C GLY A 320 -27.36 8.34 2.75
N PRO A 321 -28.20 9.21 3.36
CA PRO A 321 -28.31 9.34 4.82
C PRO A 321 -28.57 8.03 5.58
N ALA A 322 -29.48 7.19 5.05
CA ALA A 322 -29.81 5.90 5.66
C ALA A 322 -28.62 4.92 5.66
N LYS A 323 -27.86 4.86 4.56
CA LYS A 323 -26.68 3.99 4.45
C LYS A 323 -25.57 4.49 5.36
N ARG A 324 -25.32 5.81 5.40
CA ARG A 324 -24.37 6.45 6.30
C ARG A 324 -24.68 6.13 7.76
N LYS A 325 -25.93 6.33 8.20
CA LYS A 325 -26.36 6.00 9.57
C LYS A 325 -26.10 4.54 9.91
N LYS A 326 -26.49 3.60 9.03
CA LYS A 326 -26.26 2.17 9.25
C LYS A 326 -24.78 1.80 9.39
N VAL A 327 -23.89 2.45 8.63
CA VAL A 327 -22.45 2.23 8.73
C VAL A 327 -21.92 2.74 10.09
N LEU A 328 -22.29 3.96 10.47
CA LEU A 328 -21.88 4.58 11.73
C LEU A 328 -22.41 3.81 12.95
N ASP A 329 -23.66 3.37 12.94
CA ASP A 329 -24.26 2.61 14.04
C ASP A 329 -23.53 1.26 14.26
N LYS A 330 -22.99 0.66 13.20
CA LYS A 330 -22.35 -0.66 13.26
C LYS A 330 -20.83 -0.60 13.52
N HIS A 331 -20.14 0.37 12.93
CA HIS A 331 -18.67 0.42 12.88
C HIS A 331 -18.09 1.68 13.51
N GLY A 332 -18.90 2.68 13.83
CA GLY A 332 -18.42 4.04 14.08
C GLY A 332 -17.79 4.66 12.83
N ASP A 333 -17.11 5.78 13.00
CA ASP A 333 -16.28 6.37 11.95
C ASP A 333 -14.85 5.84 12.06
N MET A 334 -14.54 4.80 11.26
CA MET A 334 -13.22 4.16 11.25
C MET A 334 -12.07 5.13 10.92
N ARG A 335 -12.34 6.26 10.25
CA ARG A 335 -11.32 7.29 9.98
C ARG A 335 -10.82 7.93 11.27
N VAL A 336 -11.72 8.13 12.24
CA VAL A 336 -11.39 8.67 13.56
C VAL A 336 -10.51 7.70 14.34
N MET A 337 -10.85 6.41 14.32
CA MET A 337 -10.05 5.36 14.97
C MET A 337 -8.61 5.36 14.47
N MET A 338 -8.42 5.40 13.14
CA MET A 338 -7.08 5.46 12.55
C MET A 338 -6.37 6.80 12.80
N ALA A 339 -7.11 7.91 12.88
CA ALA A 339 -6.53 9.23 13.20
C ALA A 339 -5.98 9.28 14.63
N TYR A 340 -6.69 8.70 15.61
CA TYR A 340 -6.14 8.58 16.97
C TYR A 340 -4.89 7.71 17.02
N GLU A 341 -4.85 6.63 16.22
CA GLU A 341 -3.68 5.77 16.11
C GLU A 341 -2.49 6.51 15.49
N LEU A 342 -2.73 7.28 14.43
CA LEU A 342 -1.75 8.18 13.82
C LEU A 342 -1.21 9.19 14.84
N PHE A 343 -2.09 9.85 15.61
CA PHE A 343 -1.70 10.80 16.65
C PHE A 343 -0.89 10.14 17.76
N SER A 344 -1.35 9.01 18.29
CA SER A 344 -0.64 8.27 19.35
C SER A 344 0.78 7.93 18.93
N MET A 345 0.95 7.42 17.71
CA MET A 345 2.26 7.04 17.18
C MET A 345 3.12 8.27 16.86
N TRP A 346 2.54 9.37 16.37
CA TRP A 346 3.28 10.62 16.19
C TRP A 346 3.88 11.14 17.50
N GLN A 347 3.12 11.12 18.60
CA GLN A 347 3.62 11.56 19.91
C GLN A 347 4.78 10.69 20.42
N LYS A 348 4.79 9.41 20.06
CA LYS A 348 5.82 8.42 20.43
C LYS A 348 7.13 8.55 19.65
N LEU A 349 7.22 9.38 18.60
CA LEU A 349 8.44 9.53 17.81
C LEU A 349 9.61 10.18 18.57
N GLY A 350 9.33 10.97 19.61
CA GLY A 350 10.35 11.72 20.36
C GLY A 350 11.22 12.60 19.46
N ASP A 351 12.54 12.50 19.61
CA ASP A 351 13.53 13.30 18.86
C ASP A 351 13.65 12.93 17.38
N ASN A 352 12.94 11.89 16.92
CA ASN A 352 12.98 11.45 15.52
C ASN A 352 12.00 12.22 14.62
N LYS A 353 11.09 13.02 15.18
CA LYS A 353 10.09 13.81 14.43
C LYS A 353 10.68 14.62 13.26
N PRO A 354 11.83 15.32 13.39
CA PRO A 354 12.39 16.13 12.30
C PRO A 354 12.69 15.35 11.00
N HIS A 355 12.95 14.05 11.09
CA HIS A 355 13.20 13.22 9.89
C HIS A 355 11.93 13.01 9.05
N PHE A 356 10.75 13.12 9.66
CA PHE A 356 9.47 12.92 8.99
C PHE A 356 8.82 14.22 8.53
N ILE A 357 9.04 15.33 9.25
CA ILE A 357 8.33 16.60 9.00
C ILE A 357 8.31 16.95 7.50
N PRO A 358 9.44 17.08 6.77
CA PRO A 358 9.41 17.46 5.36
C PRO A 358 8.59 16.51 4.48
N GLY A 359 8.70 15.19 4.72
CA GLY A 359 7.99 14.18 3.94
C GLY A 359 6.52 13.98 4.33
N MET A 360 6.13 14.31 5.56
CA MET A 360 4.79 14.07 6.12
C MET A 360 3.89 15.30 6.13
N MET A 361 4.43 16.52 5.93
CA MET A 361 3.64 17.74 5.83
C MET A 361 2.49 17.59 4.83
N GLY A 362 2.81 17.19 3.60
CA GLY A 362 1.79 17.04 2.55
C GLY A 362 0.81 15.88 2.77
N PRO A 363 1.28 14.66 3.11
CA PRO A 363 0.42 13.55 3.51
C PRO A 363 -0.56 13.91 4.64
N PHE A 364 -0.09 14.57 5.70
CA PHE A 364 -0.93 14.96 6.85
C PHE A 364 -1.87 16.10 6.52
N LEU A 365 -1.46 17.04 5.67
CA LEU A 365 -2.37 18.01 5.11
C LEU A 365 -3.50 17.28 4.37
N GLY A 366 -3.17 16.29 3.54
CA GLY A 366 -4.15 15.42 2.89
C GLY A 366 -5.18 14.79 3.84
N VAL A 367 -4.83 14.54 5.11
CA VAL A 367 -5.75 13.99 6.12
C VAL A 367 -6.72 15.05 6.66
N THR A 368 -6.30 16.30 6.86
CA THR A 368 -7.18 17.38 7.38
C THR A 368 -8.29 17.75 6.40
N LEU A 369 -8.07 17.41 5.15
CA LEU A 369 -8.93 17.63 4.02
C LEU A 369 -10.13 16.68 3.95
N VAL A 370 -10.12 15.61 4.75
CA VAL A 370 -11.29 14.75 4.94
C VAL A 370 -12.39 15.55 5.66
N PRO A 371 -13.65 15.53 5.18
CA PRO A 371 -14.77 16.28 5.77
C PRO A 371 -15.29 15.66 7.08
N GLN A 372 -14.40 15.40 8.04
CA GLN A 372 -14.67 14.82 9.35
C GLN A 372 -14.03 15.69 10.44
N THR A 373 -14.85 16.26 11.34
CA THR A 373 -14.42 17.25 12.34
C THR A 373 -13.43 16.73 13.38
N GLU A 374 -13.66 15.54 13.92
CA GLU A 374 -12.79 14.96 14.95
C GLU A 374 -11.41 14.60 14.40
N VAL A 375 -11.32 14.06 13.18
CA VAL A 375 -10.04 13.82 12.49
C VAL A 375 -9.23 15.13 12.43
N ARG A 376 -9.88 16.25 12.09
CA ARG A 376 -9.20 17.56 12.07
C ARG A 376 -8.72 17.99 13.46
N ASN A 377 -9.57 17.85 14.48
CA ASN A 377 -9.20 18.18 15.86
C ASN A 377 -7.97 17.40 16.33
N ILE A 378 -7.86 16.14 15.93
CA ILE A 378 -6.71 15.27 16.21
C ILE A 378 -5.44 15.76 15.47
N MET A 379 -5.57 16.24 14.22
CA MET A 379 -4.43 16.71 13.43
C MET A 379 -3.86 18.05 13.90
N ILE A 380 -4.67 18.94 14.50
CA ILE A 380 -4.23 20.26 14.99
C ILE A 380 -2.98 20.17 15.88
N PRO A 381 -2.97 19.39 16.98
CA PRO A 381 -1.76 19.26 17.80
C PRO A 381 -0.55 18.65 17.08
N ILE A 382 -0.75 17.89 15.99
CA ILE A 382 0.35 17.36 15.18
C ILE A 382 1.04 18.50 14.43
N PHE A 383 0.27 19.35 13.74
CA PHE A 383 0.84 20.51 13.04
C PHE A 383 1.50 21.50 13.99
N HIS A 384 0.89 21.74 15.16
CA HIS A 384 1.51 22.52 16.23
C HIS A 384 2.89 21.97 16.60
N ASP A 385 2.97 20.67 16.87
CA ASP A 385 4.20 20.00 17.27
C ASP A 385 5.25 19.97 16.14
N MET A 386 4.85 19.90 14.87
CA MET A 386 5.76 20.05 13.73
C MET A 386 6.41 21.45 13.68
N MET A 387 5.61 22.50 13.87
CA MET A 387 6.09 23.89 13.89
C MET A 387 7.00 24.14 15.10
N ASP A 388 6.59 23.69 16.28
CA ASP A 388 7.36 23.85 17.52
C ASP A 388 8.72 23.12 17.43
N TRP A 389 8.76 21.92 16.85
CA TRP A 389 10.02 21.21 16.62
C TRP A 389 10.99 21.97 15.73
N GLU A 390 10.51 22.50 14.60
CA GLU A 390 11.35 23.28 13.71
C GLU A 390 11.80 24.58 14.35
N GLN A 391 10.90 25.26 15.06
CA GLN A 391 11.19 26.48 15.81
C GLN A 391 12.31 26.27 16.84
N ARG A 392 12.24 25.20 17.64
CA ARG A 392 13.27 24.87 18.63
C ARG A 392 14.62 24.55 18.00
N LYS A 393 14.63 23.91 16.83
CA LYS A 393 15.85 23.47 16.14
C LYS A 393 16.52 24.58 15.34
N ASN A 394 15.74 25.37 14.61
CA ASN A 394 16.24 26.33 13.62
C ASN A 394 16.02 27.81 14.02
N GLY A 395 15.31 28.06 15.13
CA GLY A 395 14.91 29.41 15.56
C GLY A 395 13.81 30.04 14.70
N ASN A 396 13.30 29.32 13.70
CA ASN A 396 12.20 29.68 12.81
C ASN A 396 11.57 28.39 12.25
N PHE A 397 10.36 28.47 11.69
CA PHE A 397 9.69 27.35 11.03
C PHE A 397 9.40 27.62 9.54
N LYS A 398 10.29 28.38 8.88
CA LYS A 398 10.11 28.78 7.47
C LYS A 398 10.18 27.60 6.51
N GLN A 399 10.80 26.48 6.89
CA GLN A 399 10.83 25.29 6.03
C GLN A 399 9.47 24.59 6.03
N VAL A 400 8.85 24.41 7.20
CA VAL A 400 7.46 23.93 7.33
C VAL A 400 6.51 24.85 6.58
N GLU A 401 6.70 26.17 6.67
CA GLU A 401 5.94 27.14 5.88
C GLU A 401 6.11 26.96 4.39
N ALA A 402 7.36 26.86 3.93
CA ALA A 402 7.62 26.67 2.52
C ALA A 402 6.98 25.37 2.01
N GLU A 403 7.19 24.24 2.70
CA GLU A 403 6.67 22.93 2.31
C GLU A 403 5.14 22.90 2.31
N LEU A 404 4.49 23.50 3.32
CA LEU A 404 3.04 23.58 3.40
C LEU A 404 2.45 24.36 2.23
N MET A 405 3.00 25.53 1.94
CA MET A 405 2.55 26.37 0.81
C MET A 405 2.73 25.65 -0.53
N ASP A 406 3.88 24.98 -0.72
CA ASP A 406 4.16 24.24 -1.95
C ASP A 406 3.19 23.08 -2.13
N LYS A 407 2.82 22.41 -1.04
CA LYS A 407 1.81 21.35 -1.10
C LYS A 407 0.42 21.89 -1.39
N LEU A 408 -0.01 22.97 -0.74
CA LEU A 408 -1.30 23.60 -1.01
C LEU A 408 -1.46 23.98 -2.48
N ASP A 409 -0.43 24.57 -3.09
CA ASP A 409 -0.42 24.92 -4.52
C ASP A 409 -0.54 23.68 -5.43
N SER A 410 0.24 22.64 -5.14
CA SER A 410 0.19 21.36 -5.88
C SER A 410 -1.20 20.73 -5.81
N MET A 411 -1.85 20.78 -4.65
CA MET A 411 -3.20 20.21 -4.47
C MET A 411 -4.26 20.90 -5.32
N VAL A 412 -4.10 22.20 -5.58
CA VAL A 412 -4.99 23.00 -6.45
C VAL A 412 -4.70 22.74 -7.92
N SER A 413 -3.42 22.65 -8.26
CA SER A 413 -2.95 22.39 -9.62
C SER A 413 -3.34 21.00 -10.14
N ASP A 414 -3.38 19.98 -9.27
CA ASP A 414 -3.70 18.59 -9.63
C ASP A 414 -5.19 18.34 -9.97
N GLY A 415 -6.03 19.38 -9.98
CA GLY A 415 -7.38 19.30 -10.53
C GLY A 415 -8.32 18.35 -9.79
N LYS A 416 -8.08 18.03 -8.51
CA LYS A 416 -8.98 17.19 -7.68
C LYS A 416 -10.33 17.88 -7.36
N GLY A 417 -10.68 18.95 -8.07
CA GLY A 417 -11.75 19.90 -7.82
C GLY A 417 -13.16 19.45 -8.16
N ASP A 418 -13.76 18.63 -7.29
CA ASP A 418 -15.21 18.67 -7.06
C ASP A 418 -15.55 19.85 -6.11
N ASP A 419 -16.84 20.22 -5.98
CA ASP A 419 -17.36 21.24 -5.04
C ASP A 419 -16.82 21.09 -3.59
N ASN A 420 -16.41 19.88 -3.23
CA ASN A 420 -15.66 19.53 -2.05
C ASN A 420 -14.45 20.46 -1.78
N HIS A 421 -13.80 21.03 -2.80
CA HIS A 421 -12.59 21.85 -2.61
C HIS A 421 -12.85 23.20 -1.93
N ARG A 422 -14.02 23.80 -2.11
CA ARG A 422 -14.38 25.04 -1.38
C ARG A 422 -14.61 24.73 0.11
N GLU A 423 -15.25 23.60 0.40
CA GLU A 423 -15.36 23.10 1.77
C GLU A 423 -13.97 22.79 2.33
N LEU A 424 -13.14 22.00 1.65
CA LEU A 424 -11.72 21.73 1.95
C LEU A 424 -10.91 22.96 2.36
N PHE A 425 -11.00 24.05 1.59
CA PHE A 425 -10.28 25.27 1.92
C PHE A 425 -10.96 26.05 3.05
N SER A 426 -12.29 26.03 3.15
CA SER A 426 -12.99 26.47 4.37
C SER A 426 -12.59 25.64 5.60
N LEU A 427 -12.25 24.35 5.45
CA LEU A 427 -11.74 23.49 6.52
C LEU A 427 -10.32 23.89 6.91
N LEU A 428 -9.49 24.31 5.96
CA LEU A 428 -8.16 24.86 6.23
C LEU A 428 -8.24 26.24 6.88
N THR A 429 -9.17 27.11 6.45
CA THR A 429 -9.49 28.36 7.16
C THR A 429 -10.08 28.09 8.55
N MET A 430 -10.75 26.96 8.79
CA MET A 430 -11.11 26.53 10.16
C MET A 430 -9.94 25.95 10.94
N LEU A 431 -8.84 25.55 10.31
CA LEU A 431 -7.64 25.07 11.00
C LEU A 431 -6.65 26.22 11.29
N PHE A 432 -6.59 27.18 10.36
CA PHE A 432 -5.63 28.29 10.30
C PHE A 432 -6.32 29.69 10.26
N GLY A 433 -7.60 29.81 10.61
CA GLY A 433 -8.31 31.10 10.60
C GLY A 433 -8.05 31.95 11.84
N PRO A 434 -8.69 33.13 11.98
CA PRO A 434 -8.54 34.02 13.13
C PRO A 434 -9.23 33.54 14.43
N TYR A 435 -10.04 32.47 14.37
CA TYR A 435 -10.59 31.77 15.54
C TYR A 435 -10.67 30.25 15.29
N PRO A 436 -9.57 29.50 15.45
CA PRO A 436 -9.72 28.11 15.85
C PRO A 436 -8.57 27.55 16.72
N SER A 437 -8.83 26.40 17.30
CA SER A 437 -8.05 25.53 18.19
C SER A 437 -6.53 25.37 17.95
N LEU A 438 -5.96 25.77 16.80
CA LEU A 438 -4.51 25.87 16.62
C LEU A 438 -3.95 27.19 17.16
N LEU A 439 -4.61 28.32 16.85
CA LEU A 439 -4.22 29.65 17.38
C LEU A 439 -4.28 29.68 18.90
N GLU A 440 -5.31 29.09 19.51
CA GLU A 440 -5.44 28.99 20.97
C GLU A 440 -4.23 28.28 21.61
N LYS A 441 -3.68 27.27 20.93
CA LYS A 441 -2.46 26.59 21.38
C LYS A 441 -1.22 27.45 21.17
N ILE A 442 -1.12 28.14 20.03
CA ILE A 442 -0.02 29.04 19.68
C ILE A 442 0.02 30.29 20.60
N GLU A 443 -1.12 30.80 21.05
CA GLU A 443 -1.23 32.00 21.89
C GLU A 443 -0.44 31.90 23.21
N GLN A 444 -0.25 30.67 23.70
CA GLN A 444 0.49 30.39 24.92
C GLN A 444 2.01 30.24 24.69
N GLU A 445 2.45 30.25 23.43
CA GLU A 445 3.82 29.95 23.04
C GLU A 445 4.70 31.20 22.90
N THR A 446 6.01 31.00 23.08
CA THR A 446 7.01 32.07 22.93
C THR A 446 7.13 32.57 21.48
N TRP A 447 6.75 31.75 20.51
CA TRP A 447 6.75 32.03 19.08
C TRP A 447 5.37 32.43 18.53
N ARG A 448 4.45 32.89 19.40
CA ARG A 448 3.07 33.25 18.99
C ARG A 448 2.98 34.21 17.81
N GLU A 449 3.83 35.24 17.76
CA GLU A 449 3.75 36.30 16.76
C GLU A 449 4.12 35.79 15.36
N THR A 450 5.19 34.98 15.29
CA THR A 450 5.56 34.29 14.05
C THR A 450 4.51 33.26 13.66
N GLY A 451 3.95 32.52 14.63
CA GLY A 451 2.85 31.57 14.44
C GLY A 451 1.61 32.22 13.82
N ILE A 452 1.15 33.35 14.37
CA ILE A 452 0.01 34.13 13.85
C ILE A 452 0.29 34.64 12.43
N SER A 453 1.50 35.14 12.18
CA SER A 453 1.89 35.60 10.83
C SER A 453 1.79 34.47 9.82
N PHE A 454 2.29 33.28 10.15
CA PHE A 454 2.22 32.10 9.30
C PHE A 454 0.78 31.65 9.02
N VAL A 455 -0.03 31.53 10.08
CA VAL A 455 -1.45 31.16 10.00
C VAL A 455 -2.18 32.13 9.05
N THR A 456 -1.88 33.43 9.15
CA THR A 456 -2.41 34.47 8.28
C THR A 456 -1.93 34.32 6.83
N SER A 457 -0.62 34.09 6.61
CA SER A 457 -0.04 33.89 5.27
C SER A 457 -0.65 32.67 4.57
N VAL A 458 -0.79 31.55 5.27
CA VAL A 458 -1.39 30.31 4.75
C VAL A 458 -2.87 30.53 4.42
N THR A 459 -3.62 31.21 5.29
CA THR A 459 -5.03 31.53 5.03
C THR A 459 -5.20 32.42 3.80
N ARG A 460 -4.38 33.46 3.64
CA ARG A 460 -4.40 34.30 2.44
C ARG A 460 -4.03 33.53 1.18
N LEU A 461 -3.03 32.64 1.26
CA LEU A 461 -2.67 31.78 0.14
C LEU A 461 -3.83 30.88 -0.27
N VAL A 462 -4.50 30.25 0.70
CA VAL A 462 -5.69 29.43 0.50
C VAL A 462 -6.79 30.22 -0.22
N GLU A 463 -7.10 31.43 0.23
CA GLU A 463 -8.09 32.32 -0.40
C GLU A 463 -7.71 32.65 -1.85
N ARG A 464 -6.44 32.97 -2.12
CA ARG A 464 -5.98 33.29 -3.48
C ARG A 464 -5.98 32.10 -4.42
N LEU A 465 -5.62 30.93 -3.92
CA LEU A 465 -5.70 29.70 -4.70
C LEU A 465 -7.15 29.31 -5.03
N LEU A 466 -8.09 29.56 -4.11
CA LEU A 466 -9.51 29.41 -4.35
C LEU A 466 -10.02 30.36 -5.44
N ASP A 467 -9.69 31.64 -5.34
CA ASP A 467 -10.04 32.66 -6.35
C ASP A 467 -9.55 32.23 -7.74
N TYR A 468 -8.27 31.84 -7.83
CA TYR A 468 -7.67 31.38 -9.09
C TYR A 468 -8.39 30.17 -9.68
N ARG A 469 -8.74 29.17 -8.85
CA ARG A 469 -9.46 27.98 -9.31
C ARG A 469 -10.85 28.34 -9.83
N ASP A 470 -11.57 29.21 -9.14
CA ASP A 470 -12.90 29.63 -9.58
C ASP A 470 -12.84 30.35 -10.93
N CYS A 471 -11.76 31.09 -11.21
CA CYS A 471 -11.51 31.64 -12.55
C CYS A 471 -11.21 30.57 -13.61
N MET A 472 -10.63 29.43 -13.24
CA MET A 472 -10.18 28.38 -14.17
C MET A 472 -11.26 27.36 -14.55
N LYS A 473 -12.51 27.51 -14.09
CA LYS A 473 -13.62 26.63 -14.48
C LYS A 473 -13.93 26.70 -15.98
N GLY A 474 -14.40 25.59 -16.54
CA GLY A 474 -14.52 25.40 -18.00
C GLY A 474 -15.52 26.33 -18.70
N ASP A 475 -16.45 26.90 -17.95
CA ASP A 475 -17.51 27.83 -18.38
C ASP A 475 -17.13 29.31 -18.27
N GLU A 476 -15.99 29.64 -17.64
CA GLU A 476 -15.57 31.02 -17.42
C GLU A 476 -14.83 31.64 -18.62
N THR A 477 -14.97 32.97 -18.75
CA THR A 477 -14.37 33.74 -19.86
C THR A 477 -12.85 33.76 -19.80
N GLU A 478 -12.18 33.80 -20.95
CA GLU A 478 -10.71 33.85 -21.05
C GLU A 478 -10.10 35.01 -20.26
N ASN A 479 -10.76 36.18 -20.26
CA ASN A 479 -10.34 37.33 -19.47
C ASN A 479 -10.34 37.07 -17.95
N LYS A 480 -11.29 36.28 -17.43
CA LYS A 480 -11.29 35.90 -16.01
C LYS A 480 -10.15 34.93 -15.70
N LYS A 481 -9.85 33.97 -16.59
CA LYS A 481 -8.72 33.04 -16.45
C LYS A 481 -7.37 33.77 -16.41
N ILE A 482 -7.18 34.72 -17.32
CA ILE A 482 -6.00 35.60 -17.37
C ILE A 482 -5.92 36.44 -16.09
N GLY A 483 -7.01 37.11 -15.70
CA GLY A 483 -7.05 37.94 -14.49
C GLY A 483 -6.74 37.17 -13.20
N GLY A 484 -7.32 35.98 -13.03
CA GLY A 484 -7.04 35.10 -11.90
C GLY A 484 -5.56 34.67 -11.85
N SER A 485 -4.98 34.34 -13.00
CA SER A 485 -3.57 33.97 -13.14
C SER A 485 -2.63 35.12 -12.76
N VAL A 486 -2.92 36.34 -13.22
CA VAL A 486 -2.15 37.55 -12.88
C VAL A 486 -2.23 37.86 -11.38
N ASN A 487 -3.41 37.75 -10.77
CA ASN A 487 -3.60 37.98 -9.33
C ASN A 487 -2.77 37.01 -8.48
N LEU A 488 -2.82 35.72 -8.81
CA LEU A 488 -2.07 34.70 -8.08
C LEU A 488 -0.55 34.83 -8.31
N MET A 489 -0.14 35.14 -9.54
CA MET A 489 1.25 35.44 -9.87
C MET A 489 1.77 36.63 -9.04
N ASN A 490 1.02 37.73 -8.98
CA ASN A 490 1.39 38.90 -8.19
C ASN A 490 1.47 38.58 -6.69
N PHE A 491 0.53 37.80 -6.16
CA PHE A 491 0.56 37.32 -4.77
C PHE A 491 1.87 36.58 -4.44
N TYR A 492 2.31 35.65 -5.28
CA TYR A 492 3.58 34.93 -5.08
C TYR A 492 4.82 35.83 -5.17
N LYS A 493 4.76 36.89 -5.98
CA LYS A 493 5.84 37.87 -6.10
C LYS A 493 5.92 38.81 -4.90
N SER A 494 4.81 39.45 -4.54
CA SER A 494 4.81 40.57 -3.59
C SER A 494 4.54 40.18 -2.15
N GLU A 495 3.76 39.13 -1.91
CA GLU A 495 3.31 38.77 -0.55
C GLU A 495 4.06 37.57 0.02
N VAL A 496 4.29 36.54 -0.80
CA VAL A 496 4.94 35.29 -0.36
C VAL A 496 6.45 35.29 -0.64
N ASN A 497 6.89 36.07 -1.64
CA ASN A 497 8.27 36.11 -2.13
C ASN A 497 8.84 34.71 -2.47
N LYS A 498 8.05 33.90 -3.20
CA LYS A 498 8.45 32.58 -3.68
C LYS A 498 8.67 32.60 -5.19
N GLU A 499 9.92 32.83 -5.58
CA GLU A 499 10.33 32.98 -6.98
C GLU A 499 9.97 31.78 -7.86
N ASP A 500 10.23 30.55 -7.38
CA ASP A 500 9.90 29.33 -8.14
C ASP A 500 8.40 29.26 -8.48
N MET A 501 7.51 29.57 -7.53
CA MET A 501 6.07 29.58 -7.78
C MET A 501 5.67 30.71 -8.73
N TYR A 502 6.22 31.90 -8.56
CA TYR A 502 6.03 33.01 -9.49
C TYR A 502 6.40 32.61 -10.94
N ILE A 503 7.54 31.94 -11.13
CA ILE A 503 7.97 31.45 -12.45
C ILE A 503 7.03 30.37 -13.02
N ARG A 504 6.51 29.46 -12.19
CA ARG A 504 5.50 28.47 -12.63
C ARG A 504 4.24 29.16 -13.15
N TYR A 505 3.76 30.17 -12.45
CA TYR A 505 2.55 30.90 -12.84
C TYR A 505 2.78 31.84 -14.04
N ILE A 506 3.98 32.38 -14.23
CA ILE A 506 4.38 33.01 -15.50
C ILE A 506 4.19 32.05 -16.67
N HIS A 507 4.67 30.80 -16.54
CA HIS A 507 4.52 29.80 -17.59
C HIS A 507 3.07 29.40 -17.84
N LYS A 508 2.26 29.18 -16.79
CA LYS A 508 0.82 28.90 -16.91
C LYS A 508 0.07 30.05 -17.61
N LEU A 509 0.38 31.30 -17.27
CA LEU A 509 -0.21 32.48 -17.91
C LEU A 509 0.23 32.62 -19.37
N CYS A 510 1.51 32.36 -19.67
CA CYS A 510 1.99 32.32 -21.04
C CYS A 510 1.23 31.29 -21.88
N ASP A 511 0.98 30.09 -21.33
CA ASP A 511 0.23 29.05 -22.03
C ASP A 511 -1.24 29.47 -22.30
N LEU A 512 -1.87 30.20 -21.37
CA LEU A 512 -3.20 30.78 -21.60
C LEU A 512 -3.20 31.80 -22.73
N HIS A 513 -2.23 32.72 -22.76
CA HIS A 513 -2.10 33.69 -23.86
C HIS A 513 -1.84 33.00 -25.20
N LEU A 514 -1.04 31.93 -25.21
CA LEU A 514 -0.81 31.14 -26.43
C LEU A 514 -2.08 30.43 -26.92
N GLN A 515 -2.93 29.95 -26.00
CA GLN A 515 -4.23 29.35 -26.34
C GLN A 515 -5.21 30.36 -26.92
N ALA A 516 -5.18 31.61 -26.42
CA ALA A 516 -5.96 32.73 -26.93
C ALA A 516 -5.36 33.36 -28.21
N GLU A 517 -4.23 32.84 -28.72
CA GLU A 517 -3.45 33.41 -29.83
C GLU A 517 -2.89 34.83 -29.59
N ASP A 518 -2.83 35.27 -28.33
CA ASP A 518 -2.26 36.54 -27.89
C ASP A 518 -0.72 36.46 -27.76
N PHE A 519 -0.04 36.29 -28.90
CA PHE A 519 1.43 36.07 -28.92
C PHE A 519 2.23 37.22 -28.33
N THR A 520 1.75 38.47 -28.43
CA THR A 520 2.42 39.64 -27.84
C THR A 520 2.38 39.59 -26.32
N GLU A 521 1.23 39.25 -25.73
CA GLU A 521 1.08 39.10 -24.27
C GLU A 521 1.85 37.88 -23.74
N ALA A 522 1.88 36.78 -24.50
CA ALA A 522 2.73 35.63 -24.18
C ALA A 522 4.23 36.02 -24.11
N ALA A 523 4.68 36.87 -25.04
CA ALA A 523 6.05 37.38 -25.05
C ALA A 523 6.35 38.27 -23.84
N PHE A 524 5.45 39.21 -23.50
CA PHE A 524 5.57 40.06 -22.31
C PHE A 524 5.53 39.25 -21.02
N THR A 525 4.69 38.23 -20.96
CA THR A 525 4.60 37.35 -19.80
C THR A 525 5.93 36.63 -19.56
N LEU A 526 6.55 36.04 -20.60
CA LEU A 526 7.87 35.41 -20.46
C LEU A 526 9.00 36.40 -20.16
N LEU A 527 8.87 37.66 -20.57
CA LEU A 527 9.83 38.71 -20.23
C LEU A 527 9.94 38.89 -18.72
N LEU A 528 8.85 38.69 -17.96
CA LEU A 528 8.87 38.70 -16.50
C LEU A 528 9.84 37.67 -15.91
N TYR A 529 10.00 36.49 -16.52
CA TYR A 529 11.01 35.51 -16.08
C TYR A 529 12.41 35.91 -16.54
N TRP A 530 12.52 36.41 -17.78
CA TRP A 530 13.80 36.88 -18.32
C TRP A 530 14.43 38.00 -17.45
N GLU A 531 13.61 38.87 -16.87
CA GLU A 531 14.05 39.95 -15.98
C GLU A 531 14.63 39.45 -14.64
N LEU A 532 14.22 38.28 -14.16
CA LEU A 532 14.76 37.69 -12.93
C LEU A 532 16.18 37.15 -13.11
N LEU A 533 16.50 36.67 -14.32
CA LEU A 533 17.77 36.03 -14.61
C LEU A 533 18.89 37.05 -14.82
N GLN A 534 20.12 36.67 -14.50
CA GLN A 534 21.33 37.43 -14.79
C GLN A 534 22.17 36.80 -15.90
N TRP A 535 23.05 37.60 -16.50
CA TRP A 535 24.04 37.12 -17.49
C TRP A 535 25.29 36.57 -16.78
N GLU A 536 25.08 35.62 -15.87
CA GLU A 536 26.12 35.02 -15.02
C GLU A 536 26.23 33.51 -15.26
N ASP A 537 27.42 32.95 -14.99
CA ASP A 537 27.68 31.51 -15.10
C ASP A 537 27.26 30.73 -13.83
N ARG A 538 26.22 31.21 -13.16
CA ARG A 538 25.66 30.58 -11.97
C ARG A 538 24.90 29.32 -12.37
N PRO A 539 25.15 28.16 -11.73
CA PRO A 539 24.42 26.93 -12.05
C PRO A 539 22.98 27.02 -11.54
N LEU A 540 22.03 26.72 -12.43
CA LEU A 540 20.62 26.53 -12.09
C LEU A 540 20.26 25.04 -12.16
N ARG A 541 19.51 24.57 -11.17
CA ARG A 541 18.91 23.22 -11.17
C ARG A 541 17.90 23.05 -12.30
N ASP A 542 17.60 21.79 -12.61
CA ASP A 542 16.46 21.44 -13.43
C ASP A 542 15.15 21.99 -12.84
N PHE A 543 14.34 22.60 -13.69
CA PHE A 543 13.11 23.27 -13.27
C PHE A 543 12.13 23.38 -14.43
N LEU A 544 10.87 22.96 -14.23
CA LEU A 544 9.88 22.83 -15.31
C LEU A 544 10.46 21.98 -16.46
N HIS A 545 10.42 22.47 -17.71
CA HIS A 545 11.05 21.86 -18.87
C HIS A 545 12.51 22.30 -19.09
N TYR A 546 13.09 23.11 -18.20
CA TYR A 546 14.47 23.57 -18.33
C TYR A 546 15.43 22.57 -17.67
N PRO A 547 16.49 22.13 -18.37
CA PRO A 547 17.51 21.28 -17.79
C PRO A 547 18.38 22.06 -16.78
N CYS A 548 19.21 21.32 -16.05
CA CYS A 548 20.33 21.90 -15.29
C CYS A 548 21.28 22.60 -16.26
N GLN A 549 21.47 23.91 -16.10
CA GLN A 549 22.23 24.76 -17.02
C GLN A 549 22.62 26.07 -16.32
N SER A 550 23.50 26.87 -16.92
CA SER A 550 23.85 28.17 -16.34
C SER A 550 22.72 29.20 -16.52
N GLU A 551 22.71 30.21 -15.65
CA GLU A 551 21.71 31.27 -15.65
C GLU A 551 21.67 32.04 -16.98
N TRP A 552 22.85 32.39 -17.52
CA TRP A 552 22.95 33.06 -18.81
C TRP A 552 22.43 32.19 -19.97
N GLN A 553 22.66 30.87 -19.96
CA GLN A 553 22.15 29.94 -20.96
C GLN A 553 20.62 29.89 -20.93
N ARG A 554 20.03 29.89 -19.72
CA ARG A 554 18.57 29.95 -19.55
C ARG A 554 18.02 31.26 -20.10
N LYS A 555 18.67 32.38 -19.77
CA LYS A 555 18.28 33.73 -20.21
C LYS A 555 18.34 33.89 -21.73
N GLU A 556 19.38 33.35 -22.37
CA GLU A 556 19.52 33.34 -23.82
C GLU A 556 18.41 32.53 -24.51
N ASN A 557 18.13 31.33 -24.01
CA ASN A 557 17.07 30.47 -24.54
C ASN A 557 15.68 31.10 -24.41
N LEU A 558 15.40 31.78 -23.29
CA LEU A 558 14.19 32.58 -23.12
C LEU A 558 14.13 33.74 -24.13
N SER A 559 15.24 34.42 -24.37
CA SER A 559 15.32 35.52 -25.32
C SER A 559 14.89 35.08 -26.73
N ARG A 560 15.37 33.90 -27.18
CA ARG A 560 14.97 33.31 -28.46
C ARG A 560 13.47 33.00 -28.52
N LYS A 561 12.89 32.47 -27.44
CA LYS A 561 11.44 32.19 -27.35
C LYS A 561 10.61 33.48 -27.36
N ILE A 562 11.00 34.50 -26.59
CA ILE A 562 10.33 35.80 -26.54
C ILE A 562 10.33 36.46 -27.93
N LEU A 563 11.48 36.46 -28.61
CA LEU A 563 11.60 36.97 -29.98
C LEU A 563 10.71 36.22 -30.98
N HIS A 564 10.62 34.90 -30.86
CA HIS A 564 9.72 34.10 -31.68
C HIS A 564 8.25 34.51 -31.48
N TYR A 565 7.81 34.73 -30.24
CA TYR A 565 6.46 35.17 -29.95
C TYR A 565 6.17 36.61 -30.41
N PHE A 566 7.08 37.57 -30.20
CA PHE A 566 6.91 38.93 -30.75
C PHE A 566 6.83 38.94 -32.28
N ASN A 567 7.61 38.10 -32.95
CA ASN A 567 7.54 37.96 -34.41
C ASN A 567 6.17 37.41 -34.84
N LYS A 568 5.69 36.36 -34.17
CA LYS A 568 4.38 35.76 -34.45
C LYS A 568 3.22 36.74 -34.17
N GLY A 569 3.35 37.58 -33.14
CA GLY A 569 2.41 38.66 -32.79
C GLY A 569 2.53 39.93 -33.65
N LYS A 570 3.44 39.96 -34.64
CA LYS A 570 3.69 41.11 -35.54
C LYS A 570 4.08 42.41 -34.82
N ALA A 571 4.71 42.33 -33.65
CA ALA A 571 5.13 43.48 -32.85
C ALA A 571 6.53 44.00 -33.26
N SER A 572 6.66 44.54 -34.48
CA SER A 572 7.96 44.85 -35.11
C SER A 572 8.84 45.84 -34.33
N GLY A 573 8.27 46.85 -33.67
CA GLY A 573 9.04 47.84 -32.90
C GLY A 573 9.66 47.30 -31.61
N LEU A 574 8.94 46.41 -30.92
CA LEU A 574 9.40 45.73 -29.70
C LEU A 574 10.42 44.64 -30.03
N PHE A 575 10.22 43.95 -31.16
CA PHE A 575 11.19 42.98 -31.71
C PHE A 575 12.56 43.63 -31.96
N CYS A 576 12.62 44.76 -32.66
CA CYS A 576 13.87 45.48 -32.91
C CYS A 576 14.54 46.00 -31.62
N SER A 577 13.75 46.48 -30.66
CA SER A 577 14.29 46.95 -29.37
C SER A 577 14.90 45.81 -28.55
N PHE A 578 14.19 44.69 -28.42
CA PHE A 578 14.64 43.55 -27.61
C PHE A 578 15.79 42.77 -28.26
N THR A 579 15.82 42.63 -29.60
CA THR A 579 16.97 42.04 -30.31
C THR A 579 18.25 42.81 -30.04
N SER A 580 18.21 44.14 -30.07
CA SER A 580 19.39 44.98 -29.81
C SER A 580 19.93 44.78 -28.38
N LEU A 581 19.03 44.70 -27.40
CA LEU A 581 19.35 44.45 -25.99
C LEU A 581 19.93 43.04 -25.79
N SER A 582 19.25 42.00 -26.30
CA SER A 582 19.72 40.61 -26.16
C SER A 582 21.08 40.41 -26.83
N CYS A 583 21.29 40.94 -28.04
CA CYS A 583 22.57 40.83 -28.74
C CYS A 583 23.70 41.53 -27.97
N PHE A 584 23.45 42.73 -27.43
CA PHE A 584 24.45 43.48 -26.67
C PHE A 584 24.94 42.71 -25.43
N TYR A 585 24.05 42.05 -24.70
CA TYR A 585 24.42 41.30 -23.50
C TYR A 585 24.90 39.87 -23.79
N SER A 586 24.42 39.19 -24.83
CA SER A 586 24.97 37.88 -25.26
C SER A 586 26.43 37.98 -25.71
N LEU A 587 26.88 39.13 -26.22
CA LEU A 587 28.27 39.35 -26.64
C LEU A 587 29.23 39.61 -25.45
N LYS A 588 28.75 40.09 -24.30
CA LYS A 588 29.59 40.39 -23.12
C LYS A 588 30.29 39.18 -22.50
N PRO A 589 29.65 38.02 -22.28
CA PRO A 589 30.34 36.85 -21.72
C PRO A 589 31.35 36.23 -22.70
N VAL A 590 31.08 36.30 -24.02
CA VAL A 590 32.03 35.87 -25.06
C VAL A 590 33.29 36.73 -25.03
N LEU A 591 33.14 38.05 -24.93
CA LEU A 591 34.27 38.98 -24.85
C LEU A 591 35.06 38.89 -23.53
N LYS A 592 34.44 38.41 -22.44
CA LYS A 592 35.13 38.17 -21.15
C LYS A 592 35.93 36.87 -21.13
N ALA A 593 35.50 35.85 -21.88
CA ALA A 593 36.20 34.58 -22.02
C ALA A 593 37.47 34.71 -22.89
N ASP A 594 37.47 35.65 -23.84
CA ASP A 594 38.63 35.94 -24.70
C ASP A 594 39.64 36.93 -24.06
N SER A 595 39.42 37.37 -22.81
CA SER A 595 40.25 38.37 -22.11
C SER A 595 40.98 37.83 -20.86
N VAL A 596 41.20 36.52 -20.73
CA VAL A 596 42.05 35.90 -19.70
C VAL A 596 43.21 35.15 -20.33
#